data_AF-K8EFC1-F1
#
_entry.id   AF-K8EFC1-F1
#
_cell.length_a   1.000
_cell.length_b   1.000
_cell.length_c   1.000
_cell.angle_alpha   90.00
_cell.angle_beta   90.00
_cell.angle_gamma   90.00
#
_symmetry.space_group_name_H-M   'P 1'
#
loop_
_entity.id
_entity.type
_entity.pdbx_description
1 polymer ?
#
loop_
_entity_poly.entity_id
_entity_poly.type
_entity_poly.pdbx_seq_one_letter_code
_entity_poly.pdbx_strand_id
1 'polypeptide(L)'
;MKTATTNSEKKKKKKKKKNDVEQEEEEFERINPLRRRGRERARSRPYDDDIDDAQRGRQTSTSSSSSSSDDDDDTSDDDDDDTDKNKAADDILLENSRRMRFNDIRRKRELFTQVERERDTLIRIQREKEMRVYLDQEMVEMKKKLTIESALNEEEDEERIRNAEMAAETLCKYLDDAECFTRQDIDWDDHERKWTEFDTASTYRGGGKAGEEQKTITISNVPWPPSEDILQHMAAFEMRQKQEEGEEELEPGKGAQRKVAAAEKIYKKAFRRANLRWHPDKFTAKYGKYLDESDRVAILARVEEISMTVNSSYEQLMF
;
A
#
# COMPACT_ATOMS: atom_id res chain seq x y z
N MET A 1 -47.89 25.18 25.61
CA MET A 1 -47.81 25.57 24.18
C MET A 1 -46.55 24.93 23.59
N LYS A 2 -46.70 24.06 22.57
CA LYS A 2 -45.60 23.40 21.86
C LYS A 2 -45.54 23.96 20.44
N THR A 3 -44.42 24.54 20.03
CA THR A 3 -43.96 24.78 18.64
C THR A 3 -42.50 25.26 18.71
N ALA A 4 -41.58 25.12 17.75
CA ALA A 4 -41.41 24.28 16.56
C ALA A 4 -40.04 24.70 15.96
N THR A 5 -38.93 23.98 16.22
CA THR A 5 -37.60 24.41 15.71
C THR A 5 -36.64 23.30 15.25
N THR A 6 -37.04 22.02 15.16
CA THR A 6 -36.07 20.93 14.96
C THR A 6 -35.98 20.33 13.55
N ASN A 7 -36.71 20.85 12.56
CA ASN A 7 -36.76 20.23 11.22
C ASN A 7 -35.83 20.84 10.15
N SER A 8 -35.30 22.06 10.35
CA SER A 8 -34.43 22.71 9.36
C SER A 8 -32.96 22.27 9.47
N GLU A 9 -32.47 21.97 10.67
CA GLU A 9 -31.08 21.54 10.88
C GLU A 9 -30.79 20.12 10.39
N LYS A 10 -31.76 19.20 10.52
CA LYS A 10 -31.61 17.82 10.03
C LYS A 10 -31.48 17.75 8.50
N LYS A 11 -32.15 18.65 7.76
CA LYS A 11 -32.01 18.74 6.29
C LYS A 11 -30.67 19.32 5.85
N LYS A 12 -30.10 20.28 6.59
CA LYS A 12 -28.75 20.83 6.29
C LYS A 12 -27.64 19.82 6.54
N LYS A 13 -27.70 19.03 7.62
CA LYS A 13 -26.72 17.96 7.90
C LYS A 13 -26.74 16.85 6.84
N LYS A 14 -27.92 16.46 6.34
CA LYS A 14 -28.04 15.40 5.33
C LYS A 14 -27.55 15.82 3.94
N LYS A 15 -27.62 17.12 3.61
CA LYS A 15 -27.11 17.66 2.33
C LYS A 15 -25.58 17.82 2.35
N LYS A 16 -24.99 18.19 3.49
CA LYS A 16 -23.53 18.30 3.66
C LYS A 16 -22.85 16.93 3.55
N LYS A 17 -23.41 15.90 4.19
CA LYS A 17 -22.87 14.53 4.13
C LYS A 17 -22.91 13.89 2.73
N LYS A 18 -23.76 14.39 1.82
CA LYS A 18 -23.83 13.88 0.44
C LYS A 18 -22.74 14.51 -0.45
N ASN A 19 -22.43 15.78 -0.23
CA ASN A 19 -21.35 16.47 -0.95
C ASN A 19 -19.95 15.97 -0.54
N ASP A 20 -19.75 15.63 0.73
CA ASP A 20 -18.45 15.13 1.21
C ASP A 20 -18.13 13.73 0.63
N VAL A 21 -19.14 12.89 0.41
CA VAL A 21 -18.97 11.56 -0.22
C VAL A 21 -18.71 11.65 -1.73
N GLU A 22 -19.35 12.58 -2.43
CA GLU A 22 -19.09 12.82 -3.86
C GLU A 22 -17.69 13.43 -4.09
N GLN A 23 -17.18 14.24 -3.14
CA GLN A 23 -15.79 14.74 -3.18
C GLN A 23 -14.76 13.65 -2.88
N GLU A 24 -15.03 12.76 -1.92
CA GLU A 24 -14.14 11.62 -1.65
C GLU A 24 -14.11 10.62 -2.82
N GLU A 25 -15.23 10.38 -3.52
CA GLU A 25 -15.24 9.55 -4.73
C GLU A 25 -14.46 10.19 -5.90
N GLU A 26 -14.58 11.51 -6.12
CA GLU A 26 -13.78 12.22 -7.14
C GLU A 26 -12.27 12.27 -6.83
N GLU A 27 -11.91 12.30 -5.55
CA GLU A 27 -10.51 12.32 -5.11
C GLU A 27 -9.89 10.90 -5.17
N PHE A 28 -10.67 9.87 -4.84
CA PHE A 28 -10.27 8.47 -5.00
C PHE A 28 -10.14 8.06 -6.48
N GLU A 29 -10.96 8.63 -7.37
CA GLU A 29 -10.85 8.43 -8.82
C GLU A 29 -9.66 9.18 -9.46
N ARG A 30 -9.16 10.25 -8.83
CA ARG A 30 -7.96 10.98 -9.28
C ARG A 30 -6.65 10.22 -9.03
N ILE A 31 -6.61 9.36 -8.00
CA ILE A 31 -5.40 8.66 -7.55
C ILE A 31 -5.16 7.34 -8.31
N ASN A 32 -6.15 6.85 -9.08
CA ASN A 32 -6.08 5.52 -9.73
C ASN A 32 -6.40 5.53 -11.25
N PRO A 33 -5.45 5.89 -12.13
CA PRO A 33 -5.68 6.01 -13.58
C PRO A 33 -5.95 4.67 -14.30
N LEU A 34 -5.71 3.54 -13.65
CA LEU A 34 -5.85 2.20 -14.23
C LEU A 34 -7.31 1.73 -14.37
N ARG A 35 -8.25 2.29 -13.61
CA ARG A 35 -9.66 1.87 -13.64
C ARG A 35 -10.46 2.50 -14.80
N ARG A 36 -9.96 3.60 -15.39
CA ARG A 36 -10.58 4.27 -16.56
C ARG A 36 -10.41 3.44 -17.85
N ARG A 37 -9.32 2.69 -17.99
CA ARG A 37 -9.03 1.86 -19.19
C ARG A 37 -9.89 0.60 -19.32
N GLY A 38 -10.48 0.10 -18.24
CA GLY A 38 -11.28 -1.12 -18.25
C GLY A 38 -12.73 -0.92 -18.69
N ARG A 39 -13.30 0.27 -18.48
CA ARG A 39 -14.73 0.55 -18.77
C ARG A 39 -14.99 1.11 -20.17
N GLU A 40 -13.99 1.70 -20.82
CA GLU A 40 -14.14 2.23 -22.19
C GLU A 40 -13.92 1.17 -23.28
N ARG A 41 -13.26 0.04 -22.96
CA ARG A 41 -13.02 -1.05 -23.94
C ARG A 41 -14.25 -1.92 -24.25
N ALA A 42 -15.35 -1.76 -23.52
CA ALA A 42 -16.56 -2.56 -23.70
C ALA A 42 -17.64 -1.89 -24.57
N ARG A 43 -17.37 -0.72 -25.19
CA ARG A 43 -18.38 0.02 -25.96
C ARG A 43 -17.98 0.51 -27.35
N SER A 44 -16.86 0.06 -27.90
CA SER A 44 -16.48 0.42 -29.27
C SER A 44 -15.82 -0.75 -30.01
N ARG A 45 -16.64 -1.62 -30.59
CA ARG A 45 -16.27 -2.43 -31.75
C ARG A 45 -17.46 -2.56 -32.69
N PRO A 46 -17.46 -1.81 -33.79
CA PRO A 46 -18.05 -2.27 -35.03
C PRO A 46 -17.02 -2.32 -36.17
N TYR A 47 -17.23 -3.29 -37.06
CA TYR A 47 -16.59 -3.57 -38.36
C TYR A 47 -15.34 -4.46 -38.38
N ASP A 48 -15.58 -5.71 -38.81
CA ASP A 48 -15.16 -6.27 -40.10
C ASP A 48 -13.77 -5.86 -40.62
N ASP A 49 -12.83 -6.79 -40.55
CA ASP A 49 -11.69 -6.87 -41.45
C ASP A 49 -11.70 -8.28 -42.09
N ASP A 50 -12.33 -8.34 -43.26
CA ASP A 50 -12.11 -9.38 -44.26
C ASP A 50 -10.63 -9.35 -44.68
N ILE A 51 -9.88 -10.40 -44.32
CA ILE A 51 -8.54 -10.61 -44.86
C ILE A 51 -8.70 -11.33 -46.21
N ASP A 52 -8.71 -10.52 -47.26
CA ASP A 52 -8.40 -10.93 -48.64
C ASP A 52 -6.94 -11.40 -48.71
N ASP A 53 -6.72 -12.71 -48.77
CA ASP A 53 -5.43 -13.31 -49.15
C ASP A 53 -5.57 -14.03 -50.50
N ALA A 54 -5.99 -13.27 -51.50
CA ALA A 54 -5.85 -13.62 -52.90
C ALA A 54 -4.58 -12.96 -53.44
N GLN A 55 -3.49 -13.73 -53.54
CA GLN A 55 -2.52 -13.73 -54.65
C GLN A 55 -1.19 -14.42 -54.26
N ARG A 56 -1.09 -15.71 -54.57
CA ARG A 56 0.19 -16.29 -55.02
C ARG A 56 -0.07 -17.19 -56.23
N GLY A 57 -0.09 -16.54 -57.39
CA GLY A 57 -0.08 -17.20 -58.69
C GLY A 57 1.15 -18.11 -58.79
N ARG A 58 0.90 -19.41 -58.86
CA ARG A 58 1.89 -20.43 -59.22
C ARG A 58 1.72 -20.66 -60.72
N GLN A 59 2.39 -19.84 -61.53
CA GLN A 59 2.50 -20.11 -62.96
C GLN A 59 3.41 -21.32 -63.17
N THR A 60 2.79 -22.40 -63.63
CA THR A 60 3.44 -23.45 -64.39
C THR A 60 3.77 -22.90 -65.77
N SER A 61 5.01 -23.08 -66.23
CA SER A 61 5.35 -22.86 -67.64
C SER A 61 6.33 -23.95 -68.07
N THR A 62 5.72 -24.99 -68.62
CA THR A 62 6.29 -25.89 -69.61
C THR A 62 6.70 -25.08 -70.84
N SER A 63 7.92 -25.27 -71.33
CA SER A 63 8.30 -24.93 -72.70
C SER A 63 9.02 -26.10 -73.33
N SER A 64 8.25 -26.88 -74.09
CA SER A 64 8.68 -27.64 -75.24
C SER A 64 9.01 -26.68 -76.38
N SER A 65 10.05 -26.96 -77.14
CA SER A 65 10.21 -26.42 -78.50
C SER A 65 10.78 -27.49 -79.41
N SER A 66 10.03 -27.70 -80.49
CA SER A 66 10.23 -28.60 -81.63
C SER A 66 10.30 -27.73 -82.88
N SER A 67 11.23 -27.99 -83.78
CA SER A 67 11.28 -27.47 -85.16
C SER A 67 12.52 -28.06 -85.85
N SER A 68 12.60 -28.32 -87.14
CA SER A 68 11.71 -28.79 -88.23
C SER A 68 12.54 -28.64 -89.51
N SER A 69 12.38 -29.58 -90.46
CA SER A 69 12.68 -29.50 -91.91
C SER A 69 14.12 -29.26 -92.37
N ASP A 70 14.61 -29.69 -93.53
CA ASP A 70 14.40 -30.77 -94.52
C ASP A 70 15.40 -30.42 -95.66
N ASP A 71 15.83 -31.43 -96.43
CA ASP A 71 16.47 -31.39 -97.78
C ASP A 71 17.96 -30.93 -97.89
N ASP A 72 18.86 -31.49 -98.71
CA ASP A 72 18.86 -32.63 -99.65
C ASP A 72 20.32 -32.98 -100.05
N ASP A 73 20.54 -34.26 -100.40
CA ASP A 73 21.54 -34.91 -101.29
C ASP A 73 22.95 -34.34 -101.55
N ASP A 74 23.98 -35.18 -101.37
CA ASP A 74 24.71 -35.76 -102.53
C ASP A 74 25.52 -37.01 -102.13
N THR A 75 25.57 -37.96 -103.06
CA THR A 75 26.06 -39.34 -102.94
C THR A 75 27.57 -39.50 -103.16
N SER A 76 28.22 -40.36 -102.37
CA SER A 76 29.35 -41.24 -102.76
C SER A 76 29.53 -42.28 -101.64
N ASP A 77 29.12 -43.53 -101.81
CA ASP A 77 29.86 -44.66 -102.42
C ASP A 77 31.18 -45.00 -101.69
N ASP A 78 31.26 -46.27 -101.28
CA ASP A 78 32.40 -47.01 -100.70
C ASP A 78 32.90 -46.66 -99.27
N ASP A 79 32.43 -47.41 -98.27
CA ASP A 79 33.17 -48.57 -97.73
C ASP A 79 32.52 -49.09 -96.43
N ASP A 80 32.42 -50.42 -96.34
CA ASP A 80 31.96 -51.19 -95.20
C ASP A 80 32.75 -50.88 -93.92
N ASP A 81 32.07 -50.45 -92.85
CA ASP A 81 32.56 -50.68 -91.48
C ASP A 81 31.41 -50.93 -90.49
N ASP A 82 30.97 -52.19 -90.37
CA ASP A 82 30.03 -52.67 -89.34
C ASP A 82 30.59 -52.56 -87.90
N THR A 83 31.71 -51.87 -87.69
CA THR A 83 32.37 -51.67 -86.40
C THR A 83 31.78 -50.49 -85.59
N ASP A 84 31.06 -49.55 -86.21
CA ASP A 84 30.53 -48.35 -85.52
C ASP A 84 29.21 -48.57 -84.76
N LYS A 85 28.40 -49.57 -85.15
CA LYS A 85 27.13 -49.87 -84.44
C LYS A 85 27.38 -50.43 -83.04
N ASN A 86 28.45 -51.20 -82.86
CA ASN A 86 28.85 -51.73 -81.56
C ASN A 86 29.43 -50.64 -80.66
N LYS A 87 30.17 -49.68 -81.24
CA LYS A 87 30.72 -48.52 -80.54
C LYS A 87 29.63 -47.58 -80.03
N ALA A 88 28.59 -47.33 -80.84
CA ALA A 88 27.43 -46.54 -80.42
C ALA A 88 26.65 -47.21 -79.26
N ALA A 89 26.50 -48.54 -79.27
CA ALA A 89 25.87 -49.27 -78.19
C ALA A 89 26.69 -49.23 -76.89
N ASP A 90 28.01 -49.36 -76.98
CA ASP A 90 28.93 -49.24 -75.84
C ASP A 90 28.95 -47.81 -75.28
N ASP A 91 28.90 -46.78 -76.12
CA ASP A 91 28.81 -45.38 -75.70
C ASP A 91 27.49 -45.08 -74.98
N ILE A 92 26.36 -45.65 -75.43
CA ILE A 92 25.05 -45.53 -74.76
C ILE A 92 25.09 -46.22 -73.38
N LEU A 93 25.71 -47.39 -73.27
CA LEU A 93 25.87 -48.10 -71.99
C LEU A 93 26.79 -47.34 -71.02
N LEU A 94 27.85 -46.73 -71.54
CA LEU A 94 28.76 -45.89 -70.76
C LEU A 94 28.07 -44.61 -70.27
N GLU A 95 27.26 -43.97 -71.12
CA GLU A 95 26.47 -42.78 -70.78
C GLU A 95 25.38 -43.09 -69.75
N ASN A 96 24.68 -44.23 -69.88
CA ASN A 96 23.73 -44.70 -68.86
C ASN A 96 24.41 -44.96 -67.52
N SER A 97 25.60 -45.57 -67.54
CA SER A 97 26.40 -45.80 -66.33
C SER A 97 26.85 -44.49 -65.67
N ARG A 98 27.21 -43.47 -66.46
CA ARG A 98 27.52 -42.12 -65.97
C ARG A 98 26.29 -41.46 -65.36
N ARG A 99 25.13 -41.52 -66.02
CA ARG A 99 23.86 -40.97 -65.52
C ARG A 99 23.43 -41.60 -64.20
N MET A 100 23.57 -42.93 -64.05
CA MET A 100 23.31 -43.63 -62.80
C MET A 100 24.21 -43.15 -61.67
N ARG A 101 25.52 -42.98 -61.93
CA ARG A 101 26.46 -42.42 -60.94
C ARG A 101 26.11 -40.98 -60.56
N PHE A 102 25.72 -40.14 -61.52
CA PHE A 102 25.29 -38.78 -61.23
C PHE A 102 24.01 -38.73 -60.39
N ASN A 103 23.03 -39.59 -60.69
CA ASN A 103 21.81 -39.72 -59.90
C ASN A 103 22.10 -40.22 -58.48
N ASP A 104 23.04 -41.16 -58.31
CA ASP A 104 23.47 -41.63 -56.99
C ASP A 104 24.18 -40.53 -56.19
N ILE A 105 25.05 -39.75 -56.83
CA ILE A 105 25.71 -38.60 -56.20
C ILE A 105 24.67 -37.55 -55.78
N ARG A 106 23.69 -37.27 -56.63
CA ARG A 106 22.60 -36.34 -56.34
C ARG A 106 21.75 -36.83 -55.16
N ARG A 107 21.33 -38.09 -55.16
CA ARG A 107 20.55 -38.69 -54.06
C ARG A 107 21.34 -38.66 -52.75
N LYS A 108 22.64 -38.96 -52.78
CA LYS A 108 23.51 -38.86 -51.61
C LYS A 108 23.59 -37.44 -51.07
N ARG A 109 23.75 -36.42 -51.94
CA ARG A 109 23.74 -35.01 -51.53
C ARG A 109 22.41 -34.61 -50.90
N GLU A 110 21.29 -35.00 -51.51
CA GLU A 110 19.95 -34.73 -50.97
C GLU A 110 19.79 -35.34 -49.56
N LEU A 111 20.23 -36.59 -49.35
CA LEU A 111 20.23 -37.24 -48.04
C LEU A 111 21.12 -36.53 -47.02
N PHE A 112 22.33 -36.12 -47.40
CA PHE A 112 23.21 -35.35 -46.51
C PHE A 112 22.56 -34.04 -46.08
N THR A 113 21.96 -33.29 -47.01
CA THR A 113 21.25 -32.05 -46.65
C THR A 113 20.04 -32.31 -45.76
N GLN A 114 19.38 -33.46 -45.90
CA GLN A 114 18.27 -33.84 -45.04
C GLN A 114 18.75 -34.13 -43.61
N VAL A 115 19.83 -34.91 -43.47
CA VAL A 115 20.46 -35.20 -42.17
C VAL A 115 20.94 -33.92 -41.49
N GLU A 116 21.49 -32.96 -42.24
CA GLU A 116 21.87 -31.65 -41.69
C GLU A 116 20.67 -30.87 -41.15
N ARG A 117 19.55 -30.84 -41.88
CA ARG A 117 18.31 -30.20 -41.40
C ARG A 117 17.77 -30.89 -40.15
N GLU A 118 17.79 -32.22 -40.11
CA GLU A 118 17.36 -33.00 -38.94
C GLU A 118 18.29 -32.78 -37.74
N ARG A 119 19.59 -32.63 -37.96
CA ARG A 119 20.54 -32.25 -36.92
C ARG A 119 20.24 -30.86 -36.36
N ASP A 120 19.95 -29.89 -37.22
CA ASP A 120 19.63 -28.52 -36.80
C ASP A 120 18.32 -28.44 -36.01
N THR A 121 17.30 -29.23 -36.40
CA THR A 121 16.04 -29.30 -35.63
C THR A 121 16.26 -29.92 -34.26
N LEU A 122 17.09 -30.96 -34.15
CA LEU A 122 17.45 -31.56 -32.85
C LEU A 122 18.18 -30.57 -31.94
N ILE A 123 19.14 -29.79 -32.49
CA ILE A 123 19.84 -28.75 -31.72
C ILE A 123 18.85 -27.71 -31.20
N ARG A 124 17.86 -27.30 -32.01
CA ARG A 124 16.82 -26.36 -31.59
C ARG A 124 15.97 -26.94 -30.45
N ILE A 125 15.51 -28.19 -30.59
CA ILE A 125 14.70 -28.86 -29.56
C ILE A 125 15.49 -29.00 -28.26
N GLN A 126 16.78 -29.33 -28.35
CA GLN A 126 17.62 -29.48 -27.16
C GLN A 126 17.78 -28.14 -26.42
N ARG A 127 18.06 -27.04 -27.14
CA ARG A 127 18.11 -25.70 -26.54
C ARG A 127 16.78 -25.30 -25.92
N GLU A 128 15.67 -25.64 -26.56
CA GLU A 128 14.33 -25.35 -26.01
C GLU A 128 14.08 -26.14 -24.72
N LYS A 129 14.52 -27.40 -24.65
CA LYS A 129 14.45 -28.21 -23.41
C LYS A 129 15.31 -27.62 -22.30
N GLU A 130 16.54 -27.21 -22.61
CA GLU A 130 17.44 -26.56 -21.65
C GLU A 130 16.83 -25.25 -21.11
N MET A 131 16.25 -24.42 -21.98
CA MET A 131 15.55 -23.20 -21.59
C MET A 131 14.32 -23.47 -20.71
N ARG A 132 13.55 -24.54 -20.98
CA ARG A 132 12.42 -24.94 -20.14
C ARG A 132 12.87 -25.34 -18.74
N VAL A 133 13.93 -26.15 -18.63
CA VAL A 133 14.49 -26.56 -17.33
C VAL A 133 14.97 -25.34 -16.54
N TYR A 134 15.63 -24.38 -17.20
CA TYR A 134 16.06 -23.14 -16.57
C TYR A 134 14.87 -22.31 -16.03
N LEU A 135 13.83 -22.10 -16.85
CA LEU A 135 12.63 -21.37 -16.44
C LEU A 135 11.88 -22.08 -15.30
N ASP A 136 11.79 -23.41 -15.33
CA ASP A 136 11.18 -24.19 -14.26
C ASP A 136 11.94 -24.03 -12.94
N GLN A 137 13.27 -24.02 -12.99
CA GLN A 137 14.11 -23.77 -11.83
C GLN A 137 13.90 -22.36 -11.26
N GLU A 138 13.89 -21.34 -12.12
CA GLU A 138 13.64 -19.94 -11.72
C GLU A 138 12.25 -19.77 -11.06
N MET A 139 11.23 -20.43 -11.60
CA MET A 139 9.88 -20.43 -11.02
C MET A 139 9.84 -21.08 -9.63
N VAL A 140 10.61 -22.15 -9.40
CA VAL A 140 10.73 -22.78 -8.08
C VAL A 140 11.43 -21.85 -7.09
N GLU A 141 12.49 -21.17 -7.52
CA GLU A 141 13.21 -20.22 -6.67
C GLU A 141 12.36 -19.00 -6.32
N MET A 142 11.63 -18.44 -7.28
CA MET A 142 10.68 -17.35 -7.02
C MET A 142 9.58 -17.77 -6.04
N LYS A 143 9.02 -18.97 -6.20
CA LYS A 143 8.03 -19.50 -5.23
C LYS A 143 8.62 -19.62 -3.82
N LYS A 144 9.84 -20.14 -3.68
CA LYS A 144 10.51 -20.23 -2.37
C LYS A 144 10.70 -18.86 -1.73
N LYS A 145 11.14 -17.86 -2.49
CA LYS A 145 11.30 -16.48 -1.99
C LYS A 145 9.97 -15.91 -1.51
N LEU A 146 8.91 -16.04 -2.29
CA LEU A 146 7.57 -15.59 -1.90
C LEU A 146 7.06 -16.26 -0.63
N THR A 147 7.34 -17.56 -0.43
CA THR A 147 6.96 -18.26 0.81
C THR A 147 7.71 -17.74 2.02
N ILE A 148 9.02 -17.47 1.89
CA ILE A 148 9.83 -16.92 2.99
C ILE A 148 9.37 -15.49 3.32
N GLU A 149 9.16 -14.64 2.32
CA GLU A 149 8.66 -13.27 2.51
C GLU A 149 7.28 -13.26 3.17
N SER A 150 6.37 -14.18 2.79
CA SER A 150 5.07 -14.33 3.46
C SER A 150 5.22 -14.69 4.94
N ALA A 151 6.11 -15.64 5.27
CA ALA A 151 6.32 -16.06 6.65
C ALA A 151 6.95 -14.95 7.52
N LEU A 152 7.90 -14.19 6.98
CA LEU A 152 8.49 -13.05 7.68
C LEU A 152 7.47 -11.94 7.92
N ASN A 153 6.61 -11.68 6.94
CA ASN A 153 5.57 -10.67 7.08
C ASN A 153 4.52 -11.08 8.13
N GLU A 154 4.19 -12.38 8.24
CA GLU A 154 3.35 -12.94 9.30
C GLU A 154 3.99 -12.74 10.69
N GLU A 155 5.29 -13.00 10.84
CA GLU A 155 6.02 -12.81 12.11
C GLU A 155 6.05 -11.32 12.54
N GLU A 156 6.30 -10.41 11.61
CA GLU A 156 6.24 -8.96 11.88
C GLU A 156 4.82 -8.49 12.23
N ASP A 157 3.80 -9.05 11.59
CA ASP A 157 2.40 -8.77 11.93
C ASP A 157 2.07 -9.30 13.34
N GLU A 158 2.54 -10.48 13.71
CA GLU A 158 2.35 -11.06 15.05
C GLU A 158 3.04 -10.25 16.16
N GLU A 159 4.26 -9.76 15.93
CA GLU A 159 4.95 -8.88 16.88
C GLU A 159 4.22 -7.54 17.04
N ARG A 160 3.75 -6.96 15.92
CA ARG A 160 2.95 -5.74 15.96
C ARG A 160 1.63 -5.95 16.72
N ILE A 161 0.98 -7.10 16.54
CA ILE A 161 -0.23 -7.47 17.28
C ILE A 161 0.09 -7.62 18.77
N ARG A 162 1.13 -8.37 19.14
CA ARG A 162 1.53 -8.56 20.54
C ARG A 162 1.85 -7.23 21.24
N ASN A 163 2.58 -6.33 20.58
CA ASN A 163 2.88 -5.01 21.14
C ASN A 163 1.60 -4.17 21.32
N ALA A 164 0.69 -4.19 20.34
CA ALA A 164 -0.60 -3.52 20.45
C ALA A 164 -1.47 -4.10 21.57
N GLU A 165 -1.44 -5.42 21.77
CA GLU A 165 -2.14 -6.10 22.87
C GLU A 165 -1.57 -5.70 24.23
N MET A 166 -0.24 -5.69 24.40
CA MET A 166 0.38 -5.24 25.65
C MET A 166 0.03 -3.78 25.95
N ALA A 167 0.06 -2.88 24.96
CA ALA A 167 -0.34 -1.47 25.13
C ALA A 167 -1.85 -1.32 25.45
N ALA A 168 -2.70 -2.19 24.89
CA ALA A 168 -4.13 -2.21 25.21
C ALA A 168 -4.39 -2.69 26.64
N GLU A 169 -3.67 -3.71 27.10
CA GLU A 169 -3.77 -4.24 28.46
C GLU A 169 -3.29 -3.21 29.49
N THR A 170 -2.18 -2.52 29.23
CA THR A 170 -1.70 -1.44 30.10
C THR A 170 -2.77 -0.35 30.20
N LEU A 171 -3.27 0.17 29.08
CA LEU A 171 -4.34 1.17 29.08
C LEU A 171 -5.60 0.74 29.86
N CYS A 172 -6.01 -0.53 29.74
CA CYS A 172 -7.14 -1.04 30.51
C CYS A 172 -6.85 -1.09 32.01
N LYS A 173 -5.67 -1.57 32.41
CA LYS A 173 -5.27 -1.60 33.82
C LYS A 173 -5.21 -0.21 34.42
N TYR A 174 -4.62 0.76 33.71
CA TYR A 174 -4.56 2.15 34.16
C TYR A 174 -5.94 2.80 34.22
N LEU A 175 -6.89 2.39 33.36
CA LEU A 175 -8.28 2.79 33.53
C LEU A 175 -8.90 2.20 34.79
N ASP A 176 -8.74 0.90 35.03
CA ASP A 176 -9.26 0.24 36.22
C ASP A 176 -8.66 0.85 37.51
N ASP A 177 -7.37 1.23 37.48
CA ASP A 177 -6.71 1.99 38.55
C ASP A 177 -7.31 3.40 38.70
N ALA A 178 -7.56 4.12 37.61
CA ALA A 178 -8.27 5.41 37.63
C ALA A 178 -9.72 5.29 38.14
N GLU A 179 -10.41 4.17 37.87
CA GLU A 179 -11.72 3.89 38.46
C GLU A 179 -11.66 3.78 39.99
N CYS A 180 -10.56 3.24 40.55
CA CYS A 180 -10.35 3.20 42.00
C CYS A 180 -10.29 4.62 42.61
N PHE A 181 -9.64 5.55 41.92
CA PHE A 181 -9.50 6.96 42.32
C PHE A 181 -10.84 7.73 42.28
N THR A 182 -11.79 7.32 41.43
CA THR A 182 -13.12 7.96 41.37
C THR A 182 -13.93 7.87 42.67
N ARG A 183 -13.59 6.95 43.59
CA ARG A 183 -14.36 6.71 44.83
C ARG A 183 -13.78 7.36 46.09
N GLN A 184 -12.52 7.82 46.11
CA GLN A 184 -11.82 8.21 47.35
C GLN A 184 -10.96 9.48 47.30
N ASP A 185 -10.86 10.21 46.18
CA ASP A 185 -9.96 11.37 46.08
C ASP A 185 -10.57 12.71 46.50
N ILE A 186 -10.86 12.86 47.80
CA ILE A 186 -11.32 14.13 48.38
C ILE A 186 -10.31 15.26 48.12
N ASP A 187 -9.01 14.95 48.14
CA ASP A 187 -7.93 15.94 48.00
C ASP A 187 -7.82 16.49 46.57
N TRP A 188 -8.15 15.70 45.54
CA TRP A 188 -8.13 16.15 44.15
C TRP A 188 -9.36 16.94 43.75
N ASP A 189 -10.54 16.63 44.31
CA ASP A 189 -11.74 17.45 44.12
C ASP A 189 -11.56 18.85 44.75
N ASP A 190 -10.91 18.91 45.91
CA ASP A 190 -10.54 20.18 46.55
C ASP A 190 -9.44 20.91 45.76
N HIS A 191 -8.44 20.19 45.24
CA HIS A 191 -7.44 20.74 44.33
C HIS A 191 -8.07 21.38 43.09
N GLU A 192 -9.01 20.69 42.44
CA GLU A 192 -9.68 21.19 41.24
C GLU A 192 -10.50 22.46 41.56
N ARG A 193 -11.19 22.48 42.71
CA ARG A 193 -11.90 23.67 43.18
C ARG A 193 -10.94 24.84 43.38
N LYS A 194 -9.85 24.64 44.13
CA LYS A 194 -8.81 25.66 44.35
C LYS A 194 -8.17 26.12 43.04
N TRP A 195 -7.96 25.21 42.08
CA TRP A 195 -7.46 25.56 40.75
C TRP A 195 -8.45 26.45 40.00
N THR A 196 -9.74 26.15 40.01
CA THR A 196 -10.75 27.02 39.36
C THR A 196 -10.86 28.39 40.02
N GLU A 197 -10.77 28.46 41.35
CA GLU A 197 -10.73 29.73 42.09
C GLU A 197 -9.47 30.53 41.75
N PHE A 198 -8.31 29.88 41.71
CA PHE A 198 -7.05 30.50 41.29
C PHE A 198 -7.11 31.01 39.85
N ASP A 199 -7.63 30.21 38.92
CA ASP A 199 -7.70 30.56 37.50
C ASP A 199 -8.67 31.74 37.27
N THR A 200 -9.84 31.72 37.91
CA THR A 200 -10.81 32.82 37.83
C THR A 200 -10.29 34.10 38.49
N ALA A 201 -9.67 34.00 39.68
CA ALA A 201 -9.11 35.15 40.41
C ALA A 201 -7.88 35.77 39.75
N SER A 202 -7.16 35.02 38.91
CA SER A 202 -6.01 35.51 38.14
C SER A 202 -6.42 36.09 36.79
N THR A 203 -7.47 35.57 36.14
CA THR A 203 -7.98 36.08 34.85
C THR A 203 -8.90 37.31 34.98
N TYR A 204 -9.68 37.46 36.06
CA TYR A 204 -10.55 38.63 36.26
C TYR A 204 -9.78 39.95 36.46
N ARG A 205 -8.47 39.88 36.70
CA ARG A 205 -7.61 41.03 37.03
C ARG A 205 -7.16 41.87 35.82
N GLY A 206 -7.61 41.51 34.60
CA GLY A 206 -7.33 42.24 33.35
C GLY A 206 -8.39 43.30 32.96
N GLY A 207 -9.51 43.40 33.68
CA GLY A 207 -10.59 44.36 33.43
C GLY A 207 -10.65 45.45 34.49
N GLY A 208 -9.85 46.50 34.34
CA GLY A 208 -9.63 47.53 35.36
C GLY A 208 -10.89 48.22 35.89
N LYS A 209 -11.10 48.12 37.20
CA LYS A 209 -11.43 49.29 38.02
C LYS A 209 -10.20 49.60 38.87
N ALA A 210 -9.64 50.79 38.64
CA ALA A 210 -8.48 51.31 39.34
C ALA A 210 -8.71 51.30 40.86
N GLY A 211 -7.97 50.46 41.59
CA GLY A 211 -7.99 50.48 43.05
C GLY A 211 -7.68 49.15 43.74
N GLU A 212 -7.84 48.00 43.08
CA GLU A 212 -7.46 46.71 43.67
C GLU A 212 -5.99 46.41 43.37
N GLU A 213 -5.18 46.36 44.43
CA GLU A 213 -3.78 45.96 44.40
C GLU A 213 -3.61 44.71 43.51
N GLN A 214 -2.65 44.78 42.57
CA GLN A 214 -2.26 43.64 41.76
C GLN A 214 -1.75 42.56 42.73
N LYS A 215 -2.60 41.59 43.11
CA LYS A 215 -2.16 40.47 43.95
C LYS A 215 -1.07 39.73 43.17
N THR A 216 0.14 39.79 43.70
CA THR A 216 1.25 38.98 43.25
C THR A 216 0.97 37.52 43.60
N ILE A 217 1.30 36.63 42.67
CA ILE A 217 1.21 35.19 42.83
C ILE A 217 2.51 34.74 43.47
N THR A 218 2.44 34.38 44.75
CA THR A 218 3.52 33.73 45.49
C THR A 218 3.40 32.21 45.36
N ILE A 219 4.45 31.51 45.79
CA ILE A 219 4.51 30.04 45.73
C ILE A 219 3.37 29.36 46.51
N SER A 220 2.89 29.98 47.58
CA SER A 220 1.77 29.48 48.40
C SER A 220 0.41 29.65 47.75
N ASN A 221 0.27 30.55 46.77
CA ASN A 221 -1.01 30.86 46.14
C ASN A 221 -1.35 29.89 45.00
N VAL A 222 -0.33 29.25 44.42
CA VAL A 222 -0.52 28.26 43.35
C VAL A 222 -1.05 26.97 43.96
N PRO A 223 -2.22 26.46 43.51
CA PRO A 223 -2.73 25.19 43.98
C PRO A 223 -1.95 24.06 43.31
N TRP A 224 -0.88 23.63 43.98
CA TRP A 224 -0.03 22.52 43.55
C TRP A 224 -0.77 21.18 43.63
N PRO A 225 -0.50 20.24 42.71
CA PRO A 225 -1.10 18.91 42.75
C PRO A 225 -0.72 18.19 44.06
N PRO A 226 -1.67 17.49 44.71
CA PRO A 226 -1.42 16.83 45.99
C PRO A 226 -0.57 15.55 45.89
N SER A 227 -0.50 14.93 44.70
CA SER A 227 0.31 13.73 44.43
C SER A 227 1.02 13.79 43.07
N GLU A 228 1.98 12.88 42.85
CA GLU A 228 2.74 12.75 41.59
C GLU A 228 1.95 12.02 40.50
N ASP A 229 0.89 11.28 40.86
CA ASP A 229 -0.01 10.54 39.96
C ASP A 229 -1.04 11.45 39.25
N ILE A 230 -0.58 12.63 38.82
CA ILE A 230 -1.40 13.72 38.30
C ILE A 230 -2.28 13.25 37.14
N LEU A 231 -1.72 12.45 36.23
CA LEU A 231 -2.41 12.04 35.03
C LEU A 231 -3.57 11.06 35.34
N GLN A 232 -3.37 10.14 36.28
CA GLN A 232 -4.38 9.17 36.73
C GLN A 232 -5.54 9.87 37.43
N HIS A 233 -5.25 10.82 38.31
CA HIS A 233 -6.30 11.59 39.01
C HIS A 233 -7.07 12.50 38.04
N MET A 234 -6.38 13.14 37.09
CA MET A 234 -7.03 13.91 36.03
C MET A 234 -7.89 13.03 35.11
N ALA A 235 -7.46 11.79 34.84
CA ALA A 235 -8.27 10.82 34.10
C ALA A 235 -9.51 10.40 34.90
N ALA A 236 -9.38 10.13 36.21
CA ALA A 236 -10.51 9.83 37.10
C ALA A 236 -11.53 10.98 37.13
N PHE A 237 -11.06 12.23 37.17
CA PHE A 237 -11.92 13.41 37.11
C PHE A 237 -12.70 13.49 35.78
N GLU A 238 -12.03 13.29 34.64
CA GLU A 238 -12.67 13.27 33.32
C GLU A 238 -13.70 12.13 33.19
N MET A 239 -13.46 10.99 33.85
CA MET A 239 -14.44 9.89 33.92
C MET A 239 -15.69 10.28 34.72
N ARG A 240 -15.51 10.94 35.86
CA ARG A 240 -16.63 11.39 36.69
C ARG A 240 -17.49 12.44 35.98
N GLN A 241 -16.87 13.41 35.31
CA GLN A 241 -17.59 14.40 34.50
C GLN A 241 -18.41 13.73 33.39
N LYS A 242 -17.84 12.73 32.71
CA LYS A 242 -18.53 11.99 31.66
C LYS A 242 -19.74 11.20 32.18
N GLN A 243 -19.63 10.60 33.37
CA GLN A 243 -20.75 9.91 34.03
C GLN A 243 -21.86 10.88 34.43
N GLU A 244 -21.52 12.07 34.94
CA GLU A 244 -22.49 13.13 35.29
C GLU A 244 -23.19 13.73 34.06
N GLU A 245 -22.51 13.83 32.92
CA GLU A 245 -23.07 14.31 31.64
C GLU A 245 -24.03 13.30 30.97
N GLY A 246 -24.24 12.12 31.55
CA GLY A 246 -25.18 11.12 31.06
C GLY A 246 -24.76 10.48 29.73
N GLU A 247 -23.46 10.47 29.40
CA GLU A 247 -22.92 9.73 28.27
C GLU A 247 -22.96 8.21 28.55
N GLU A 248 -24.10 7.60 28.24
CA GLU A 248 -24.40 6.19 27.96
C GLU A 248 -23.54 5.16 28.72
N GLU A 249 -24.16 4.59 29.76
CA GLU A 249 -23.74 3.38 30.48
C GLU A 249 -23.27 2.29 29.50
N LEU A 250 -22.01 1.88 29.61
CA LEU A 250 -21.38 0.92 28.70
C LEU A 250 -22.08 -0.44 28.78
N GLU A 251 -22.83 -0.82 27.73
CA GLU A 251 -23.41 -2.15 27.66
C GLU A 251 -22.35 -3.28 27.76
N PRO A 252 -22.56 -4.28 28.63
CA PRO A 252 -21.61 -5.35 28.89
C PRO A 252 -21.67 -6.39 27.76
N GLY A 253 -20.86 -6.24 26.71
CA GLY A 253 -20.83 -7.25 25.65
C GLY A 253 -19.86 -7.04 24.48
N LYS A 254 -19.27 -5.86 24.32
CA LYS A 254 -18.24 -5.56 23.30
C LYS A 254 -17.00 -4.92 23.94
N GLY A 255 -16.57 -5.52 25.06
CA GLY A 255 -15.90 -4.84 26.17
C GLY A 255 -14.46 -4.36 25.93
N ALA A 256 -13.54 -5.21 25.48
CA ALA A 256 -12.10 -4.89 25.57
C ALA A 256 -11.66 -3.77 24.61
N GLN A 257 -11.85 -3.92 23.30
CA GLN A 257 -11.43 -2.91 22.32
C GLN A 257 -12.13 -1.55 22.52
N ARG A 258 -13.40 -1.56 22.97
CA ARG A 258 -14.13 -0.32 23.29
C ARG A 258 -13.65 0.32 24.59
N LYS A 259 -13.23 -0.48 25.59
CA LYS A 259 -12.60 0.01 26.82
C LYS A 259 -11.26 0.67 26.52
N VAL A 260 -10.41 0.06 25.70
CA VAL A 260 -9.13 0.66 25.26
C VAL A 260 -9.36 1.99 24.55
N ALA A 261 -10.29 2.03 23.59
CA ALA A 261 -10.60 3.28 22.88
C ALA A 261 -11.23 4.36 23.78
N ALA A 262 -11.93 3.96 24.85
CA ALA A 262 -12.41 4.88 25.87
C ALA A 262 -11.25 5.37 26.77
N ALA A 263 -10.35 4.46 27.17
CA ALA A 263 -9.13 4.74 27.93
C ALA A 263 -8.31 5.83 27.28
N GLU A 264 -7.96 5.59 26.01
CA GLU A 264 -7.12 6.48 25.23
C GLU A 264 -7.76 7.88 25.13
N LYS A 265 -9.08 7.95 24.93
CA LYS A 265 -9.81 9.24 24.88
C LYS A 265 -9.78 9.97 26.22
N ILE A 266 -9.95 9.26 27.33
CA ILE A 266 -9.94 9.83 28.69
C ILE A 266 -8.53 10.34 29.00
N TYR A 267 -7.51 9.48 28.87
CA TYR A 267 -6.12 9.85 29.13
C TYR A 267 -5.62 10.98 28.23
N LYS A 268 -6.03 11.01 26.95
CA LYS A 268 -5.72 12.12 26.03
C LYS A 268 -6.43 13.43 26.40
N LYS A 269 -7.63 13.38 27.01
CA LYS A 269 -8.28 14.58 27.55
C LYS A 269 -7.57 15.05 28.81
N ALA A 270 -7.31 14.15 29.74
CA ALA A 270 -6.58 14.41 30.99
C ALA A 270 -5.20 15.03 30.71
N PHE A 271 -4.42 14.43 29.81
CA PHE A 271 -3.12 14.95 29.39
C PHE A 271 -3.23 16.36 28.81
N ARG A 272 -4.16 16.62 27.88
CA ARG A 272 -4.36 17.95 27.31
C ARG A 272 -4.69 18.99 28.37
N ARG A 273 -5.54 18.63 29.35
CA ARG A 273 -5.92 19.50 30.46
C ARG A 273 -4.73 19.79 31.38
N ALA A 274 -3.97 18.77 31.76
CA ALA A 274 -2.77 18.92 32.58
C ALA A 274 -1.69 19.75 31.85
N ASN A 275 -1.46 19.49 30.57
CA ASN A 275 -0.49 20.20 29.74
C ASN A 275 -0.86 21.68 29.56
N LEU A 276 -2.14 22.01 29.34
CA LEU A 276 -2.57 23.42 29.30
C LEU A 276 -2.38 24.17 30.64
N ARG A 277 -2.40 23.46 31.76
CA ARG A 277 -2.22 24.03 33.10
C ARG A 277 -0.75 24.19 33.48
N TRP A 278 0.03 23.15 33.26
CA TRP A 278 1.37 23.00 33.83
C TRP A 278 2.50 23.10 32.81
N HIS A 279 2.21 23.33 31.52
CA HIS A 279 3.29 23.58 30.55
C HIS A 279 3.97 24.93 30.85
N PRO A 280 5.32 24.99 30.96
CA PRO A 280 6.04 26.20 31.34
C PRO A 280 5.69 27.43 30.49
N ASP A 281 5.62 27.26 29.17
CA ASP A 281 5.24 28.34 28.24
C ASP A 281 3.79 28.82 28.46
N LYS A 282 2.83 27.90 28.62
CA LYS A 282 1.41 28.26 28.82
C LYS A 282 1.19 28.93 30.16
N PHE A 283 1.84 28.42 31.20
CA PHE A 283 1.79 28.99 32.54
C PHE A 283 2.43 30.39 32.56
N THR A 284 3.60 30.55 31.95
CA THR A 284 4.30 31.86 31.86
C THR A 284 3.52 32.85 31.01
N ALA A 285 2.92 32.43 29.90
CA ALA A 285 2.11 33.30 29.05
C ALA A 285 0.88 33.86 29.79
N LYS A 286 0.26 33.04 30.65
CA LYS A 286 -0.97 33.41 31.36
C LYS A 286 -0.70 34.14 32.69
N TYR A 287 0.24 33.64 33.49
CA TYR A 287 0.49 34.10 34.85
C TYR A 287 1.82 34.82 35.04
N GLY A 288 2.74 34.74 34.08
CA GLY A 288 4.13 35.20 34.23
C GLY A 288 4.33 36.69 34.52
N LYS A 289 3.30 37.53 34.29
CA LYS A 289 3.27 38.96 34.65
C LYS A 289 2.87 39.23 36.10
N TYR A 290 2.23 38.26 36.74
CA TYR A 290 1.69 38.38 38.09
C TYR A 290 2.53 37.60 39.11
N LEU A 291 3.55 36.86 38.68
CA LEU A 291 4.45 36.14 39.58
C LEU A 291 5.29 37.13 40.41
N ASP A 292 5.39 36.88 41.71
CA ASP A 292 6.31 37.60 42.56
C ASP A 292 7.77 37.32 42.13
N GLU A 293 8.62 38.34 42.08
CA GLU A 293 10.00 38.21 41.57
C GLU A 293 10.85 37.26 42.44
N SER A 294 10.57 37.19 43.75
CA SER A 294 11.32 36.32 44.66
C SER A 294 10.97 34.84 44.47
N ASP A 295 9.70 34.54 44.18
CA ASP A 295 9.20 33.16 44.01
C ASP A 295 9.20 32.70 42.55
N ARG A 296 9.41 33.61 41.59
CA ARG A 296 9.28 33.35 40.14
C ARG A 296 10.06 32.13 39.69
N VAL A 297 11.33 32.04 40.09
CA VAL A 297 12.23 30.95 39.70
C VAL A 297 11.75 29.62 40.31
N ALA A 298 11.35 29.63 41.58
CA ALA A 298 10.88 28.43 42.27
C ALA A 298 9.55 27.91 41.68
N ILE A 299 8.61 28.82 41.36
CA ILE A 299 7.34 28.48 40.72
C ILE A 299 7.59 27.85 39.35
N LEU A 300 8.41 28.47 38.50
CA LEU A 300 8.68 27.97 37.16
C LEU A 300 9.42 26.62 37.18
N ALA A 301 10.38 26.44 38.09
CA ALA A 301 11.07 25.16 38.26
C ALA A 301 10.09 24.04 38.67
N ARG A 302 9.16 24.31 39.59
CA ARG A 302 8.15 23.32 40.00
C ARG A 302 7.14 23.02 38.89
N VAL A 303 6.77 24.02 38.11
CA VAL A 303 5.91 23.84 36.92
C VAL A 303 6.61 22.96 35.88
N GLU A 304 7.90 23.15 35.65
CA GLU A 304 8.71 22.32 34.76
C GLU A 304 8.76 20.86 35.24
N GLU A 305 9.03 20.64 36.53
CA GLU A 305 9.02 19.31 37.14
C GLU A 305 7.68 18.60 36.94
N ILE A 306 6.56 19.28 37.23
CA ILE A 306 5.21 18.74 37.02
C ILE A 306 4.97 18.42 35.54
N SER A 307 5.38 19.32 34.63
CA SER A 307 5.25 19.09 33.20
C SER A 307 6.03 17.86 32.74
N MET A 308 7.22 17.62 33.29
CA MET A 308 8.03 16.43 32.99
C MET A 308 7.34 15.16 33.50
N THR A 309 6.80 15.18 34.72
CA THR A 309 6.05 14.05 35.30
C THR A 309 4.80 13.70 34.47
N VAL A 310 4.04 14.70 34.03
CA VAL A 310 2.86 14.50 33.18
C VAL A 310 3.24 13.94 31.80
N ASN A 311 4.34 14.42 31.20
CA ASN A 311 4.80 13.89 29.90
C ASN A 311 5.31 12.46 30.03
N SER A 312 6.14 12.19 31.05
CA SER A 312 6.70 10.85 31.32
C SER A 312 5.58 9.82 31.57
N SER A 313 4.60 10.16 32.41
CA SER A 313 3.44 9.28 32.66
C SER A 313 2.59 9.04 31.41
N TYR A 314 2.42 10.05 30.55
CA TYR A 314 1.68 9.87 29.30
C TYR A 314 2.45 9.04 28.27
N GLU A 315 3.77 9.23 28.15
CA GLU A 315 4.63 8.44 27.27
C GLU A 315 4.64 6.97 27.69
N GLN A 316 4.81 6.66 28.97
CA GLN A 316 4.75 5.30 29.52
C GLN A 316 3.40 4.60 29.30
N LEU A 317 2.32 5.38 29.15
CA LEU A 317 0.97 4.87 28.96
C LEU A 317 0.64 4.65 27.48
N MET A 318 1.32 5.35 26.58
CA MET A 318 1.05 5.30 25.13
C MET A 318 2.09 4.48 24.34
N PHE A 319 3.25 4.16 24.93
CA PHE A 319 4.36 3.44 24.31
C PHE A 319 4.92 2.37 25.24
#